data_AF-A0AA92EWC8-F1
#
_entry.id   AF-A0AA92EWC8-F1
#
_cell.length_a   1.000
_cell.length_b   1.000
_cell.length_c   1.000
_cell.angle_alpha   90.00
_cell.angle_beta   90.00
_cell.angle_gamma   90.00
#
_symmetry.space_group_name_H-M   'P 1'
#
loop_
_entity.id
_entity.type
_entity.pdbx_description
1 polymer ?
#
loop_
_entity_poly.entity_id
_entity_poly.type
_entity_poly.pdbx_seq_one_letter_code
_entity_poly.pdbx_strand_id
1 'polypeptide(L)'
;MTYKTFQQWMILLVVLCFGGALCEARAEPAKPLIYYQQESETTSLQQLIDSPLQDWQTIPEHEAVSFGYTPEAYWFRVGVDEHAADRMLYLGYPLLDSIDVYFVKSGEVLKHLHMGDQLPFNERPVHNKNFVVPVPTHDAHDIYIRVRTESSLRFPLEIWEPLDFMEANQYQVAATGLYFGLLLCMAIYNLFNFLVTRDISFLNYSAYTLSIGLLMAGLDGVGYQYLWPNWIWLQDRIVTMIGSIMIIFATLVTMGVLQTKIHSMTIHRWLRRFMVIYGITFVLSLFVPYAMLIPFVLILAVVCSSFLLSSGIVLWRRGLIYARIYTLALSALLAAICVNALGYLGLFESVFVQRYAIMGASAFEVLLLSWALAIRFNDGRKEQLALKEQMNHQLEDMVSERTEQLERVMVRLQKANQELEQRSNEDGLTGLYNRRFLNQEFKREFRRCRRNGTSLTLIMLDIDHFKALNDSYGHLLGDQILIDLANLLKRSLRRASDTLYRYGGEEFTLLLPDTDEVGARDLAVKLAQVVREHPFDTDHGPMHITVSIGVAVAAAGVYDQPTQLLAAADDALYRAKAAGRDQIRVIVEQERSASSSTE
;
A
#
# COMPACT_ATOMS: atom_id res chain seq x y z
N MET A 1 2.48 11.04 -21.41
CA MET A 1 2.86 12.43 -21.02
C MET A 1 3.62 12.34 -19.71
N THR A 2 4.87 12.81 -19.63
CA THR A 2 5.60 12.83 -18.37
C THR A 2 4.92 13.80 -17.40
N TYR A 3 4.89 13.51 -16.09
CA TYR A 3 4.31 14.39 -15.06
C TYR A 3 4.82 15.84 -15.18
N LYS A 4 6.08 15.97 -15.63
CA LYS A 4 6.79 17.23 -15.91
C LYS A 4 6.19 18.04 -17.07
N THR A 5 5.71 17.39 -18.13
CA THR A 5 5.14 18.08 -19.31
C THR A 5 3.73 18.60 -19.02
N PHE A 6 2.88 17.83 -18.33
CA PHE A 6 1.54 18.28 -17.94
C PHE A 6 1.57 19.52 -17.03
N GLN A 7 2.50 19.59 -16.08
CA GLN A 7 2.64 20.74 -15.18
C GLN A 7 3.26 21.98 -15.83
N GLN A 8 4.19 21.82 -16.77
CA GLN A 8 4.70 22.97 -17.54
C GLN A 8 3.57 23.65 -18.32
N TRP A 9 2.68 22.85 -18.91
CA TRP A 9 1.47 23.36 -19.55
C TRP A 9 0.52 24.03 -18.55
N MET A 10 0.38 23.50 -17.33
CA MET A 10 -0.50 24.09 -16.31
C MET A 10 0.03 25.42 -15.73
N ILE A 11 1.34 25.52 -15.49
CA ILE A 11 1.98 26.78 -15.07
C ILE A 11 1.89 27.81 -16.19
N LEU A 12 2.13 27.40 -17.45
CA LEU A 12 1.93 28.25 -18.62
C LEU A 12 0.48 28.72 -18.72
N LEU A 13 -0.48 27.83 -18.43
CA LEU A 13 -1.91 28.14 -18.44
C LEU A 13 -2.28 29.14 -17.35
N VAL A 14 -1.74 29.03 -16.13
CA VAL A 14 -1.94 30.05 -15.07
C VAL A 14 -1.35 31.40 -15.47
N VAL A 15 -0.13 31.43 -16.02
CA VAL A 15 0.49 32.67 -16.50
C VAL A 15 -0.31 33.30 -17.64
N LEU A 16 -0.84 32.50 -18.57
CA LEU A 16 -1.67 32.97 -19.68
C LEU A 16 -3.05 33.46 -19.20
N CYS A 17 -3.69 32.75 -18.26
CA CYS A 17 -5.01 33.09 -17.74
C CYS A 17 -5.01 34.35 -16.87
N PHE A 18 -3.96 34.57 -16.07
CA PHE A 18 -3.83 35.80 -15.28
C PHE A 18 -3.18 36.95 -16.07
N GLY A 19 -2.32 36.64 -17.05
CA GLY A 19 -1.70 37.64 -17.93
C GLY A 19 -2.68 38.32 -18.88
N GLY A 20 -3.69 37.60 -19.38
CA GLY A 20 -4.74 38.17 -20.24
C GLY A 20 -5.69 39.11 -19.49
N ALA A 21 -5.92 38.89 -18.20
CA ALA A 21 -6.79 39.75 -17.37
C ALA A 21 -6.14 41.09 -16.96
N LEU A 22 -4.82 41.20 -17.14
CA LEU A 22 -3.98 42.34 -16.77
C LEU A 22 -3.86 43.40 -17.88
N CYS A 23 -4.27 43.09 -19.11
CA CYS A 23 -3.94 43.90 -20.27
C CYS A 23 -5.18 44.20 -21.11
N GLU A 24 -5.97 45.20 -20.71
CA GLU A 24 -6.69 46.07 -21.65
C GLU A 24 -7.19 47.31 -20.91
N ALA A 25 -7.02 48.47 -21.57
CA ALA A 25 -7.42 49.77 -21.07
C ALA A 25 -8.92 49.78 -20.77
N ARG A 26 -9.28 49.93 -19.50
CA ARG A 26 -10.68 49.92 -19.03
C ARG A 26 -11.15 51.35 -18.84
N ALA A 27 -12.44 51.59 -19.10
CA ALA A 27 -13.11 52.78 -18.60
C ALA A 27 -12.86 52.88 -17.09
N GLU A 28 -12.30 54.01 -16.66
CA GLU A 28 -12.07 54.26 -15.24
C GLU A 28 -13.37 54.76 -14.60
N PRO A 29 -13.76 54.23 -13.43
CA PRO A 29 -14.92 54.74 -12.73
C PRO A 29 -14.74 56.20 -12.37
N ALA A 30 -15.85 56.95 -12.36
CA ALA A 30 -15.86 58.24 -11.71
C ALA A 30 -15.66 58.03 -10.20
N LYS A 31 -14.61 58.64 -9.65
CA LYS A 31 -14.36 58.70 -8.21
C LYS A 31 -14.90 60.03 -7.70
N PRO A 32 -16.09 60.06 -7.09
CA PRO A 32 -16.63 61.33 -6.62
C PRO A 32 -15.83 61.85 -5.42
N LEU A 33 -15.94 63.16 -5.15
CA LEU A 33 -15.44 63.72 -3.91
C LEU A 33 -16.31 63.21 -2.74
N ILE A 34 -15.69 62.55 -1.77
CA ILE A 34 -16.39 61.92 -0.64
C ILE A 34 -16.09 62.72 0.62
N TYR A 35 -17.16 63.14 1.29
CA TYR A 35 -17.12 63.75 2.61
C TYR A 35 -17.50 62.69 3.65
N TYR A 36 -16.87 62.70 4.82
CA TYR A 36 -17.20 61.78 5.90
C TYR A 36 -17.21 62.46 7.27
N GLN A 37 -18.00 61.89 8.17
CA GLN A 37 -18.09 62.28 9.57
C GLN A 37 -18.41 61.06 10.43
N GLN A 38 -17.81 60.99 11.62
CA GLN A 38 -18.10 59.94 12.59
C GLN A 38 -19.46 60.19 13.27
N GLU A 39 -20.26 59.14 13.49
CA GLU A 39 -21.53 59.22 14.20
C GLU A 39 -21.31 59.51 15.70
N SER A 40 -22.05 60.49 16.22
CA SER A 40 -22.11 60.82 17.65
C SER A 40 -23.50 60.51 18.21
N GLU A 41 -23.67 60.39 19.53
CA GLU A 41 -24.97 60.10 20.18
C GLU A 41 -26.08 61.09 19.83
N THR A 42 -25.73 62.31 19.40
CA THR A 42 -26.65 63.38 19.02
C THR A 42 -26.84 63.52 17.51
N THR A 43 -26.17 62.72 16.68
CA THR A 43 -26.21 62.86 15.22
C THR A 43 -27.54 62.37 14.66
N SER A 44 -28.38 63.29 14.16
CA SER A 44 -29.57 62.96 13.36
C SER A 44 -29.33 63.23 11.87
N LEU A 45 -29.98 62.45 10.99
CA LEU A 45 -29.88 62.65 9.53
C LEU A 45 -30.25 64.08 9.13
N GLN A 46 -31.29 64.67 9.72
CA GLN A 46 -31.69 66.05 9.41
C GLN A 46 -30.60 67.07 9.77
N GLN A 47 -29.93 66.91 10.91
CA GLN A 47 -28.80 67.77 11.27
C GLN A 47 -27.60 67.61 10.32
N LEU A 48 -27.37 66.42 9.78
CA LEU A 48 -26.32 66.17 8.77
C LEU A 48 -26.67 66.80 7.41
N ILE A 49 -27.95 66.83 7.06
CA ILE A 49 -28.46 67.52 5.87
C ILE A 49 -28.28 69.03 6.01
N ASP A 50 -28.58 69.58 7.19
CA ASP A 50 -28.50 71.02 7.47
C ASP A 50 -27.05 71.50 7.77
N SER A 51 -26.11 70.57 7.99
CA SER A 51 -24.72 70.89 8.36
C SER A 51 -23.90 71.39 7.14
N PRO A 52 -23.10 72.47 7.33
CA PRO A 52 -22.22 72.98 6.28
C PRO A 52 -21.09 71.98 5.94
N LEU A 53 -20.66 71.96 4.68
CA LEU A 53 -19.57 71.09 4.19
C LEU A 53 -18.24 71.23 4.94
N GLN A 54 -18.03 72.32 5.69
CA GLN A 54 -16.84 72.57 6.49
C GLN A 54 -16.74 71.67 7.73
N ASP A 55 -17.87 71.14 8.22
CA ASP A 55 -17.91 70.23 9.36
C ASP A 55 -17.52 68.79 8.96
N TRP A 56 -17.42 68.53 7.66
CA TRP A 56 -17.11 67.23 7.10
C TRP A 56 -15.63 67.12 6.75
N GLN A 57 -15.05 65.94 7.01
CA GLN A 57 -13.70 65.62 6.55
C GLN A 57 -13.77 65.11 5.12
N THR A 58 -12.80 65.47 4.29
CA THR A 58 -12.72 64.98 2.90
C THR A 58 -11.84 63.76 2.82
N ILE A 59 -12.28 62.74 2.10
CA ILE A 59 -11.39 61.67 1.63
C ILE A 59 -10.58 62.23 0.45
N PRO A 60 -9.24 62.20 0.50
CA PRO A 60 -8.41 62.62 -0.64
C PRO A 60 -8.80 61.87 -1.92
N GLU A 61 -8.80 62.58 -3.06
CA GLU A 61 -8.95 61.93 -4.36
C GLU A 61 -7.89 60.83 -4.50
N HIS A 62 -8.32 59.65 -4.96
CA HIS A 62 -7.52 58.43 -5.15
C HIS A 62 -7.24 57.55 -3.91
N GLU A 63 -7.65 57.92 -2.70
CA GLU A 63 -7.48 57.05 -1.51
C GLU A 63 -8.76 56.26 -1.17
N ALA A 64 -8.68 54.92 -1.19
CA ALA A 64 -9.65 54.09 -0.49
C ALA A 64 -9.33 54.14 1.01
N VAL A 65 -10.05 54.97 1.77
CA VAL A 65 -9.80 55.12 3.21
C VAL A 65 -10.23 53.87 3.95
N SER A 66 -9.29 53.34 4.72
CA SER A 66 -9.51 52.25 5.67
C SER A 66 -9.51 52.84 7.07
N PHE A 67 -10.65 52.77 7.75
CA PHE A 67 -10.81 53.24 9.13
C PHE A 67 -10.41 52.15 10.15
N GLY A 68 -10.01 50.97 9.68
CA GLY A 68 -9.62 49.85 10.53
C GLY A 68 -10.81 49.26 11.26
N TYR A 69 -10.56 48.67 12.44
CA TYR A 69 -11.61 48.12 13.31
C TYR A 69 -12.13 49.23 14.22
N THR A 70 -13.37 49.64 14.02
CA THR A 70 -14.05 50.66 14.82
C THR A 70 -15.47 50.21 15.12
N PRO A 71 -15.96 50.33 16.38
CA PRO A 71 -17.34 50.00 16.73
C PRO A 71 -18.34 51.10 16.32
N GLU A 72 -17.83 52.25 15.87
CA GLU A 72 -18.61 53.44 15.57
C GLU A 72 -19.13 53.42 14.13
N ALA A 73 -20.29 54.02 13.89
CA ALA A 73 -20.79 54.21 12.54
C ALA A 73 -20.17 55.47 11.91
N TYR A 74 -20.01 55.43 10.60
CA TYR A 74 -19.54 56.57 9.82
C TYR A 74 -20.60 56.99 8.81
N TRP A 75 -20.77 58.28 8.68
CA TRP A 75 -21.59 58.91 7.66
C TRP A 75 -20.70 59.39 6.53
N PHE A 76 -21.11 59.13 5.31
CA PHE A 76 -20.48 59.57 4.08
C PHE A 76 -21.47 60.38 3.27
N ARG A 77 -21.04 61.51 2.71
CA ARG A 77 -21.84 62.36 1.82
C ARG A 77 -21.16 62.46 0.48
N VAL A 78 -21.95 62.27 -0.58
CA VAL A 78 -21.50 62.30 -1.97
C VAL A 78 -22.48 63.11 -2.81
N GLY A 79 -21.97 64.17 -3.44
CA GLY A 79 -22.75 64.96 -4.39
C GLY A 79 -22.84 64.25 -5.73
N VAL A 80 -24.04 64.16 -6.28
CA VAL A 80 -24.31 63.53 -7.58
C VAL A 80 -24.88 64.58 -8.51
N ASP A 81 -24.09 64.96 -9.52
CA ASP A 81 -24.53 65.91 -10.55
C ASP A 81 -25.68 65.35 -11.39
N GLU A 82 -26.45 66.25 -11.99
CA GLU A 82 -27.46 65.90 -12.98
C GLU A 82 -26.81 65.13 -14.14
N HIS A 83 -27.42 64.01 -14.52
CA HIS A 83 -26.93 63.15 -15.58
C HIS A 83 -28.09 62.61 -16.42
N ALA A 84 -27.83 62.43 -17.71
CA ALA A 84 -28.83 62.00 -18.68
C ALA A 84 -29.18 60.51 -18.58
N ALA A 85 -28.34 59.70 -17.94
CA ALA A 85 -28.50 58.26 -17.81
C ALA A 85 -28.32 57.81 -16.35
N ASP A 86 -29.00 56.73 -15.98
CA ASP A 86 -28.87 56.12 -14.64
C ASP A 86 -27.42 55.69 -14.43
N ARG A 87 -26.89 55.95 -13.23
CA ARG A 87 -25.54 55.53 -12.84
C ARG A 87 -25.60 54.45 -11.79
N MET A 88 -24.52 53.68 -11.67
CA MET A 88 -24.40 52.62 -10.68
C MET A 88 -23.45 53.07 -9.57
N LEU A 89 -23.99 53.22 -8.36
CA LEU A 89 -23.19 53.39 -7.16
C LEU A 89 -22.66 52.02 -6.75
N TYR A 90 -21.34 51.83 -6.81
CA TYR A 90 -20.67 50.57 -6.49
C TYR A 90 -19.83 50.76 -5.22
N LEU A 91 -20.07 49.90 -4.24
CA LEU A 91 -19.27 49.82 -3.02
C LEU A 91 -18.55 48.47 -2.97
N GLY A 92 -17.26 48.50 -3.30
CA GLY A 92 -16.44 47.32 -3.60
C GLY A 92 -15.95 46.50 -2.41
N TYR A 93 -16.70 46.44 -1.31
CA TYR A 93 -16.35 45.71 -0.09
C TYR A 93 -17.58 44.95 0.45
N PRO A 94 -17.66 43.62 0.30
CA PRO A 94 -18.89 42.85 0.53
C PRO A 94 -19.15 42.48 2.01
N LEU A 95 -18.19 42.74 2.90
CA LEU A 95 -18.19 42.35 4.33
C LEU A 95 -18.67 43.49 5.25
N LEU A 96 -19.53 44.36 4.74
CA LEU A 96 -20.11 45.46 5.53
C LEU A 96 -21.45 45.01 6.13
N ASP A 97 -21.52 45.06 7.45
CA ASP A 97 -22.64 44.53 8.23
C ASP A 97 -23.95 45.27 7.95
N SER A 98 -23.91 46.61 7.97
CA SER A 98 -25.07 47.48 7.79
C SER A 98 -24.69 48.73 7.02
N ILE A 99 -25.43 49.00 5.95
CA ILE A 99 -25.30 50.15 5.07
C ILE A 99 -26.70 50.74 4.85
N ASP A 100 -26.88 51.99 5.25
CA ASP A 100 -28.06 52.78 4.93
C ASP A 100 -27.72 53.81 3.87
N VAL A 101 -28.47 53.84 2.77
CA VAL A 101 -28.31 54.81 1.68
C VAL A 101 -29.55 55.67 1.60
N TYR A 102 -29.37 56.97 1.77
CA TYR A 102 -30.40 58.00 1.71
C TYR A 102 -30.16 58.89 0.49
N PHE A 103 -31.15 59.00 -0.39
CA PHE A 103 -31.16 59.94 -1.50
C PHE A 103 -31.87 61.20 -1.04
N VAL A 104 -31.17 62.35 -1.02
CA VAL A 104 -31.68 63.61 -0.47
C VAL A 104 -31.68 64.69 -1.54
N LYS A 105 -32.84 65.36 -1.73
CA LYS A 105 -32.98 66.50 -2.63
C LYS A 105 -33.66 67.64 -1.89
N SER A 106 -33.09 68.84 -1.98
CA SER A 106 -33.64 70.06 -1.35
C SER A 106 -33.95 69.92 0.15
N GLY A 107 -33.18 69.09 0.86
CA GLY A 107 -33.34 68.85 2.30
C GLY A 107 -34.33 67.74 2.67
N GLU A 108 -35.00 67.11 1.69
CA GLU A 108 -35.94 66.01 1.90
C GLU A 108 -35.39 64.67 1.42
N VAL A 109 -35.67 63.61 2.19
CA VAL A 109 -35.28 62.23 1.84
C VAL A 109 -36.26 61.66 0.81
N LEU A 110 -35.78 61.44 -0.41
CA LEU A 110 -36.55 60.88 -1.52
C LEU A 110 -36.70 59.35 -1.41
N LYS A 111 -35.63 58.68 -0.99
CA LYS A 111 -35.57 57.22 -0.94
C LYS A 111 -34.54 56.77 0.09
N HIS A 112 -34.87 55.72 0.84
CA HIS A 112 -33.97 55.03 1.77
C HIS A 112 -33.83 53.57 1.37
N LEU A 113 -32.61 53.08 1.36
CA LEU A 113 -32.27 51.67 1.15
C LEU A 113 -31.42 51.18 2.31
N HIS A 114 -31.77 50.03 2.86
CA HIS A 114 -31.01 49.35 3.90
C HIS A 114 -30.45 48.04 3.31
N MET A 115 -29.15 47.84 3.40
CA MET A 115 -28.45 46.65 2.90
C MET A 115 -27.26 46.30 3.77
N GLY A 116 -26.71 45.09 3.63
CA GLY A 116 -25.57 44.63 4.42
C GLY A 116 -25.33 43.13 4.22
N ASP A 117 -24.34 42.58 4.91
CA ASP A 117 -24.13 41.13 4.98
C ASP A 117 -24.83 40.46 6.17
N GLN A 118 -25.39 41.26 7.10
CA GLN A 118 -26.31 40.82 8.15
C GLN A 118 -27.77 40.66 7.69
N LEU A 119 -28.05 40.96 6.42
CA LEU A 119 -29.36 40.78 5.78
C LEU A 119 -29.29 39.70 4.70
N PRO A 120 -30.40 38.98 4.43
CA PRO A 120 -30.46 38.02 3.32
C PRO A 120 -29.97 38.64 2.01
N PHE A 121 -29.16 37.91 1.23
CA PHE A 121 -28.56 38.42 0.01
C PHE A 121 -29.58 38.95 -1.01
N ASN A 122 -30.77 38.33 -1.04
CA ASN A 122 -31.85 38.69 -1.98
C ASN A 122 -32.52 40.04 -1.66
N GLU A 123 -32.23 40.67 -0.51
CA GLU A 123 -32.70 42.02 -0.20
C GLU A 123 -31.87 43.12 -0.91
N ARG A 124 -30.76 42.74 -1.55
CA ARG A 124 -29.91 43.69 -2.29
C ARG A 124 -30.65 44.20 -3.54
N PRO A 125 -30.62 45.52 -3.83
CA PRO A 125 -31.28 46.10 -5.01
C PRO A 125 -30.81 45.51 -6.35
N VAL A 126 -29.52 45.16 -6.43
CA VAL A 126 -28.89 44.51 -7.58
C VAL A 126 -28.15 43.29 -7.07
N HIS A 127 -28.42 42.12 -7.68
CA HIS A 127 -27.77 40.85 -7.33
C HIS A 127 -26.29 40.83 -7.76
N ASN A 128 -25.44 41.49 -6.98
CA ASN A 128 -24.00 41.50 -7.13
C ASN A 128 -23.32 41.06 -5.83
N LYS A 129 -22.16 40.40 -5.93
CA LYS A 129 -21.34 40.02 -4.76
C LYS A 129 -21.00 41.22 -3.88
N ASN A 130 -20.81 42.39 -4.48
CA ASN A 130 -20.62 43.68 -3.82
C ASN A 130 -21.94 44.46 -3.78
N PHE A 131 -21.96 45.57 -3.04
CA PHE A 131 -23.16 46.39 -2.92
C PHE A 131 -23.26 47.34 -4.12
N VAL A 132 -24.36 47.23 -4.87
CA VAL A 132 -24.63 48.04 -6.07
C VAL A 132 -26.02 48.64 -5.95
N VAL A 133 -26.08 49.97 -6.10
CA VAL A 133 -27.33 50.73 -6.01
C VAL A 133 -27.50 51.57 -7.27
N PRO A 134 -28.63 51.42 -7.99
CA PRO A 134 -28.94 52.30 -9.12
C PRO A 134 -29.26 53.70 -8.59
N VAL A 135 -28.54 54.69 -9.10
CA VAL A 135 -28.73 56.11 -8.81
C VAL A 135 -29.75 56.67 -9.79
N PRO A 136 -30.92 57.17 -9.32
CA PRO A 136 -31.97 57.65 -10.20
C PRO A 136 -31.52 58.81 -11.07
N THR A 137 -31.96 58.81 -12.33
CA THR A 137 -31.89 59.96 -13.22
C THR A 137 -32.78 61.12 -12.75
N HIS A 138 -32.42 62.32 -13.19
CA HIS A 138 -33.26 63.51 -13.40
C HIS A 138 -32.91 64.77 -12.61
N ASP A 139 -32.18 64.72 -11.50
CA ASP A 139 -31.81 65.94 -10.76
C ASP A 139 -30.52 65.79 -9.96
N ALA A 140 -29.80 66.90 -9.77
CA ALA A 140 -28.70 66.96 -8.81
C ALA A 140 -29.24 66.68 -7.39
N HIS A 141 -28.62 65.72 -6.71
CA HIS A 141 -29.01 65.31 -5.36
C HIS A 141 -27.79 64.84 -4.55
N ASP A 142 -27.91 64.87 -3.24
CA ASP A 142 -26.89 64.37 -2.34
C ASP A 142 -27.24 62.93 -1.90
N ILE A 143 -26.24 62.07 -1.85
CA ILE A 143 -26.35 60.73 -1.30
C ILE A 143 -25.66 60.72 0.06
N TYR A 144 -26.42 60.37 1.10
CA TYR A 144 -25.89 60.13 2.45
C TYR A 144 -25.84 58.63 2.70
N ILE A 145 -24.69 58.12 3.10
CA ILE A 145 -24.44 56.70 3.31
C ILE A 145 -23.96 56.52 4.75
N ARG A 146 -24.71 55.79 5.56
CA ARG A 146 -24.28 55.40 6.90
C ARG A 146 -23.76 53.98 6.85
N VAL A 147 -22.55 53.75 7.32
CA VAL A 147 -21.94 52.42 7.39
C VAL A 147 -21.59 52.09 8.83
N ARG A 148 -22.02 50.91 9.28
CA ARG A 148 -21.63 50.32 10.55
C ARG A 148 -21.23 48.86 10.31
N THR A 149 -20.08 48.47 10.83
CA THR A 149 -19.57 47.10 10.76
C THR A 149 -18.79 46.78 12.02
N GLU A 150 -18.85 45.55 12.49
CA GLU A 150 -17.99 45.04 13.56
C GLU A 150 -16.64 44.51 13.02
N SER A 151 -16.47 44.51 11.70
CA SER A 151 -15.25 44.14 10.98
C SER A 151 -14.37 45.38 10.67
N SER A 152 -13.40 45.24 9.77
CA SER A 152 -12.64 46.37 9.26
C SER A 152 -13.53 47.23 8.36
N LEU A 153 -13.70 48.51 8.71
CA LEU A 153 -14.41 49.47 7.86
C LEU A 153 -13.52 49.94 6.71
N ARG A 154 -13.90 49.57 5.49
CA ARG A 154 -13.33 50.08 4.23
C ARG A 154 -14.45 50.63 3.35
N PHE A 155 -14.19 51.78 2.74
CA PHE A 155 -15.20 52.47 1.93
C PHE A 155 -14.72 52.79 0.49
N PRO A 156 -14.48 51.76 -0.35
CA PRO A 156 -14.11 51.96 -1.75
C PRO A 156 -15.37 52.22 -2.59
N LEU A 157 -15.82 53.48 -2.60
CA LEU A 157 -16.99 53.92 -3.35
C LEU A 157 -16.61 54.40 -4.75
N GLU A 158 -17.32 53.90 -5.76
CA GLU A 158 -17.12 54.24 -7.16
C GLU A 158 -18.48 54.50 -7.82
N ILE A 159 -18.53 55.39 -8.80
CA ILE A 159 -19.71 55.62 -9.63
C ILE A 159 -19.39 55.19 -11.06
N TRP A 160 -20.24 54.33 -11.60
CA TRP A 160 -20.05 53.73 -12.92
C TRP A 160 -21.19 54.06 -13.88
N GLU A 161 -20.88 54.17 -15.16
CA GLU A 161 -21.89 54.01 -16.21
C GLU A 161 -22.34 52.54 -16.29
N PRO A 162 -23.62 52.24 -16.57
CA PRO A 162 -24.13 50.87 -16.56
C PRO A 162 -23.40 49.92 -17.51
N LEU A 163 -23.05 50.38 -18.72
CA LEU A 163 -22.37 49.54 -19.72
C LEU A 163 -20.93 49.20 -19.29
N ASP A 164 -20.18 50.21 -18.86
CA ASP A 164 -18.80 50.05 -18.35
C ASP A 164 -18.78 49.17 -17.10
N PHE A 165 -19.77 49.34 -16.21
CA PHE A 165 -19.93 48.48 -15.04
C PHE A 165 -20.14 47.02 -15.44
N MET A 166 -21.03 46.75 -16.38
CA MET A 166 -21.32 45.39 -16.84
C MET A 166 -20.08 44.74 -17.46
N GLU A 167 -19.36 45.48 -18.31
CA GLU A 167 -18.12 45.01 -18.93
C GLU A 167 -17.04 44.71 -17.88
N ALA A 168 -16.76 45.66 -16.98
CA ALA A 168 -15.80 45.48 -15.89
C ALA A 168 -16.18 44.31 -14.97
N ASN A 169 -17.45 44.19 -14.61
CA ASN A 169 -17.96 43.11 -13.76
C ASN A 169 -17.85 41.74 -14.45
N GLN A 170 -18.07 41.64 -15.76
CA GLN A 170 -17.92 40.39 -16.52
C GLN A 170 -16.49 39.84 -16.43
N TYR A 171 -15.47 40.69 -16.56
CA TYR A 171 -14.08 40.27 -16.41
C TYR A 171 -13.76 39.82 -14.97
N GLN A 172 -14.30 40.52 -13.97
CA GLN A 172 -14.12 40.12 -12.56
C GLN A 172 -14.73 38.75 -12.29
N VAL A 173 -15.95 38.50 -12.78
CA VAL A 173 -16.63 37.21 -12.65
C VAL A 173 -15.84 36.11 -13.38
N ALA A 174 -15.34 36.37 -14.59
CA ALA A 174 -14.54 35.41 -15.34
C ALA A 174 -13.22 35.05 -14.62
N ALA A 175 -12.47 36.05 -14.13
CA ALA A 175 -11.24 35.83 -13.37
C ALA A 175 -11.49 35.04 -12.07
N THR A 176 -12.56 35.39 -11.36
CA THR A 176 -12.95 34.71 -10.12
C THR A 176 -13.40 33.27 -10.38
N GLY A 177 -14.17 33.05 -11.44
CA GLY A 177 -14.60 31.71 -11.88
C GLY A 177 -13.42 30.82 -12.26
N LEU A 178 -12.43 31.37 -12.97
CA LEU A 178 -11.21 30.64 -13.32
C LEU A 178 -10.41 30.22 -12.09
N TYR A 179 -10.29 31.11 -11.10
CA TYR A 179 -9.63 30.80 -9.84
C TYR A 179 -10.31 29.66 -9.08
N PHE A 180 -11.64 29.74 -8.87
CA PHE A 180 -12.37 28.67 -8.18
C PHE A 180 -12.38 27.37 -8.97
N GLY A 181 -12.44 27.42 -10.30
CA GLY A 181 -12.29 26.27 -11.18
C GLY A 181 -10.93 25.58 -11.00
N LEU A 182 -9.84 26.35 -10.93
CA LEU A 182 -8.50 25.83 -10.66
C LEU A 182 -8.44 25.13 -9.30
N LEU A 183 -8.96 25.76 -8.23
CA LEU A 183 -8.98 25.15 -6.90
C LEU A 183 -9.78 23.85 -6.88
N LEU A 184 -10.96 23.83 -7.50
CA LEU A 184 -11.81 22.65 -7.57
C LEU A 184 -11.13 21.51 -8.34
N CYS A 185 -10.54 21.81 -9.50
CA CYS A 185 -9.75 20.85 -10.27
C CYS A 185 -8.59 20.28 -9.45
N MET A 186 -7.87 21.12 -8.70
CA MET A 186 -6.77 20.69 -7.85
C MET A 186 -7.24 19.85 -6.66
N ALA A 187 -8.38 20.19 -6.04
CA ALA A 187 -8.98 19.41 -4.98
C ALA A 187 -9.40 18.01 -5.47
N ILE A 188 -10.08 17.92 -6.62
CA ILE A 188 -10.51 16.66 -7.23
C ILE A 188 -9.29 15.82 -7.66
N TYR A 189 -8.31 16.45 -8.29
CA TYR A 189 -7.06 15.79 -8.71
C TYR A 189 -6.36 15.12 -7.52
N ASN A 190 -6.20 15.83 -6.40
CA ASN A 190 -5.57 15.26 -5.23
C ASN A 190 -6.46 14.23 -4.52
N LEU A 191 -7.79 14.39 -4.57
CA LEU A 191 -8.71 13.34 -4.08
C LEU A 191 -8.57 12.05 -4.89
N PHE A 192 -8.46 12.13 -6.22
CA PHE A 192 -8.21 10.96 -7.06
C PHE A 192 -6.85 10.32 -6.72
N ASN A 193 -5.80 11.13 -6.55
CA ASN A 193 -4.51 10.63 -6.08
C ASN A 193 -4.63 9.92 -4.73
N PHE A 194 -5.44 10.41 -3.79
CA PHE A 194 -5.73 9.69 -2.55
C PHE A 194 -6.42 8.34 -2.79
N LEU A 195 -7.44 8.28 -3.66
CA LEU A 195 -8.15 7.02 -3.93
C LEU A 195 -7.22 5.94 -4.51
N VAL A 196 -6.29 6.36 -5.38
CA VAL A 196 -5.30 5.49 -6.02
C VAL A 196 -4.18 5.09 -5.06
N THR A 197 -3.62 6.06 -4.32
CA THR A 197 -2.42 5.84 -3.50
C THR A 197 -2.70 5.42 -2.06
N ARG A 198 -3.92 5.69 -1.58
CA ARG A 198 -4.34 5.59 -0.16
C ARG A 198 -3.47 6.37 0.82
N ASP A 199 -2.65 7.32 0.34
CA ASP A 199 -1.86 8.20 1.19
C ASP A 199 -2.70 9.39 1.66
N ILE A 200 -3.01 9.42 2.96
CA ILE A 200 -3.83 10.43 3.63
C ILE A 200 -3.35 11.87 3.39
N SER A 201 -2.07 12.06 3.05
CA SER A 201 -1.51 13.38 2.76
C SER A 201 -2.21 14.04 1.58
N PHE A 202 -2.64 13.26 0.56
CA PHE A 202 -3.40 13.77 -0.57
C PHE A 202 -4.83 14.18 -0.20
N LEU A 203 -5.46 13.45 0.73
CA LEU A 203 -6.79 13.80 1.25
C LEU A 203 -6.75 15.10 2.06
N ASN A 204 -5.78 15.21 2.98
CA ASN A 204 -5.57 16.42 3.78
C ASN A 204 -5.31 17.63 2.88
N TYR A 205 -4.56 17.43 1.79
CA TYR A 205 -4.30 18.46 0.80
C TYR A 205 -5.56 18.86 0.02
N SER A 206 -6.39 17.90 -0.41
CA SER A 206 -7.68 18.20 -1.05
C SER A 206 -8.58 19.03 -0.14
N ALA A 207 -8.69 18.65 1.14
CA ALA A 207 -9.43 19.40 2.13
C ALA A 207 -8.85 20.81 2.39
N TYR A 208 -7.52 20.95 2.41
CA TYR A 208 -6.84 22.24 2.46
C TYR A 208 -7.25 23.15 1.28
N THR A 209 -7.14 22.66 0.04
CA THR A 209 -7.51 23.42 -1.17
C THR A 209 -8.99 23.85 -1.15
N LEU A 210 -9.89 22.96 -0.74
CA LEU A 210 -11.32 23.29 -0.60
C LEU A 210 -11.55 24.34 0.49
N SER A 211 -10.85 24.26 1.62
CA SER A 211 -10.96 25.25 2.69
C SER A 211 -10.46 26.64 2.29
N ILE A 212 -9.39 26.73 1.48
CA ILE A 212 -8.95 28.00 0.86
C ILE A 212 -10.07 28.55 -0.02
N GLY A 213 -10.65 27.71 -0.88
CA GLY A 213 -11.76 28.10 -1.75
C GLY A 213 -12.97 28.63 -0.97
N LEU A 214 -13.39 27.92 0.07
CA LEU A 214 -14.51 28.35 0.91
C LEU A 214 -14.21 29.66 1.66
N LEU A 215 -12.99 29.84 2.16
CA LEU A 215 -12.58 31.08 2.82
C LEU A 215 -12.60 32.26 1.82
N MET A 216 -12.05 32.06 0.62
CA MET A 216 -12.04 33.09 -0.43
C MET A 216 -13.45 33.40 -0.94
N ALA A 217 -14.33 32.39 -1.02
CA ALA A 217 -15.73 32.60 -1.39
C ALA A 217 -16.47 33.45 -0.35
N GLY A 218 -16.17 33.27 0.94
CA GLY A 218 -16.69 34.13 2.01
C GLY A 218 -16.15 35.56 1.94
N LEU A 219 -14.83 35.72 1.81
CA LEU A 219 -14.16 37.03 1.78
C LEU A 219 -14.52 37.89 0.55
N ASP A 220 -14.68 37.27 -0.63
CA ASP A 220 -15.02 37.97 -1.88
C ASP A 220 -16.54 38.10 -2.09
N GLY A 221 -17.37 37.57 -1.20
CA GLY A 221 -18.84 37.64 -1.28
C GLY A 221 -19.49 36.67 -2.29
N VAL A 222 -18.71 35.97 -3.10
CA VAL A 222 -19.18 34.97 -4.10
C VAL A 222 -19.92 33.82 -3.42
N GLY A 223 -19.42 33.37 -2.27
CA GLY A 223 -20.06 32.32 -1.49
C GLY A 223 -21.44 32.74 -1.00
N TYR A 224 -21.58 33.99 -0.55
CA TYR A 224 -22.88 34.52 -0.15
C TYR A 224 -23.81 34.64 -1.36
N GLN A 225 -23.32 35.12 -2.50
CA GLN A 225 -24.14 35.22 -3.71
C GLN A 225 -24.67 33.87 -4.23
N TYR A 226 -23.84 32.82 -4.25
CA TYR A 226 -24.17 31.58 -4.97
C TYR A 226 -24.38 30.33 -4.10
N LEU A 227 -23.71 30.22 -2.95
CA LEU A 227 -23.67 28.98 -2.16
C LEU A 227 -24.56 29.04 -0.92
N TRP A 228 -24.65 30.19 -0.25
CA TRP A 228 -25.43 30.34 0.99
C TRP A 228 -26.17 31.70 1.14
N PRO A 229 -26.92 32.17 0.12
CA PRO A 229 -27.51 33.52 0.09
C PRO A 229 -28.50 33.85 1.22
N ASN A 230 -29.07 32.83 1.85
CA ASN A 230 -30.06 33.00 2.92
C ASN A 230 -29.49 32.63 4.31
N TRP A 231 -28.23 32.23 4.41
CA TRP A 231 -27.65 31.74 5.66
C TRP A 231 -26.74 32.78 6.33
N ILE A 232 -27.35 33.81 6.89
CA ILE A 232 -26.68 34.96 7.55
C ILE A 232 -25.73 34.49 8.65
N TRP A 233 -26.17 33.52 9.48
CA TRP A 233 -25.35 32.96 10.56
C TRP A 233 -24.02 32.39 10.06
N LEU A 234 -24.02 31.74 8.89
CA LEU A 234 -22.81 31.21 8.27
C LEU A 234 -21.96 32.35 7.71
N GLN A 235 -22.55 33.32 7.02
CA GLN A 235 -21.83 34.46 6.45
C GLN A 235 -21.05 35.24 7.52
N ASP A 236 -21.67 35.52 8.66
CA ASP A 236 -21.06 36.20 9.81
C ASP A 236 -19.86 35.43 10.41
N ARG A 237 -19.84 34.09 10.30
CA ARG A 237 -18.82 33.23 10.95
C ARG A 237 -17.85 32.56 9.98
N ILE A 238 -18.06 32.67 8.67
CA ILE A 238 -17.33 31.89 7.67
C ILE A 238 -15.82 32.13 7.76
N VAL A 239 -15.40 33.38 7.99
CA VAL A 239 -13.98 33.78 7.98
C VAL A 239 -13.22 33.15 9.14
N THR A 240 -13.74 33.21 10.37
CA THR A 240 -13.09 32.63 11.55
C THR A 240 -13.23 31.11 11.59
N MET A 241 -14.39 30.58 11.21
CA MET A 241 -14.68 29.15 11.22
C MET A 241 -13.88 28.40 10.14
N ILE A 242 -14.03 28.78 8.87
CA ILE A 242 -13.30 28.16 7.77
C ILE A 242 -11.82 28.53 7.82
N GLY A 243 -11.47 29.74 8.24
CA GLY A 243 -10.07 30.12 8.47
C GLY A 243 -9.36 29.20 9.48
N SER A 244 -10.04 28.83 10.57
CA SER A 244 -9.50 27.88 11.55
C SER A 244 -9.32 26.48 10.97
N ILE A 245 -10.32 25.98 10.23
CA ILE A 245 -10.24 24.69 9.52
C ILE A 245 -9.09 24.69 8.50
N MET A 246 -8.95 25.78 7.75
CA MET A 246 -7.91 25.94 6.74
C MET A 246 -6.51 25.81 7.36
N ILE A 247 -6.25 26.46 8.50
CA ILE A 247 -4.95 26.36 9.17
C ILE A 247 -4.70 24.96 9.77
N ILE A 248 -5.75 24.26 10.24
CA ILE A 248 -5.65 22.85 10.65
C ILE A 248 -5.16 21.99 9.48
N PHE A 249 -5.81 22.12 8.31
CA PHE A 249 -5.40 21.37 7.13
C PHE A 249 -4.04 21.79 6.58
N ALA A 250 -3.71 23.09 6.60
CA ALA A 250 -2.37 23.59 6.25
C ALA A 250 -1.31 22.90 7.13
N THR A 251 -1.56 22.80 8.43
CA THR A 251 -0.68 22.12 9.39
C THR A 251 -0.53 20.64 9.07
N LEU A 252 -1.63 19.94 8.75
CA LEU A 252 -1.61 18.53 8.34
C LEU A 252 -0.85 18.31 7.03
N VAL A 253 -1.03 19.20 6.05
CA VAL A 253 -0.28 19.20 4.79
C VAL A 253 1.21 19.40 5.07
N THR A 254 1.59 20.37 5.90
CA THR A 254 2.98 20.59 6.31
C THR A 254 3.59 19.35 6.97
N MET A 255 2.85 18.70 7.89
CA MET A 255 3.29 17.45 8.52
C MET A 255 3.52 16.34 7.48
N GLY A 256 2.64 16.22 6.50
CA GLY A 256 2.72 15.24 5.42
C GLY A 256 3.86 15.51 4.45
N VAL A 257 3.92 16.71 3.87
CA VAL A 257 4.92 17.10 2.87
C VAL A 257 6.34 17.05 3.44
N LEU A 258 6.54 17.59 4.64
CA LEU A 258 7.86 17.65 5.27
C LEU A 258 8.21 16.39 6.09
N GLN A 259 7.28 15.43 6.19
CA GLN A 259 7.43 14.22 7.01
C GLN A 259 8.03 14.53 8.39
N THR A 260 7.43 15.50 9.09
CA THR A 260 8.03 16.10 10.30
C THR A 260 8.26 15.09 11.40
N LYS A 261 7.46 14.02 11.47
CA LYS A 261 7.63 12.91 12.43
C LYS A 261 8.99 12.21 12.26
N ILE A 262 9.50 12.11 11.04
CA ILE A 262 10.77 11.44 10.71
C ILE A 262 11.93 12.42 10.86
N HIS A 263 11.81 13.63 10.30
CA HIS A 263 12.92 14.57 10.21
C HIS A 263 13.09 15.50 11.43
N SER A 264 12.03 15.77 12.20
CA SER A 264 12.09 16.63 13.39
C SER A 264 10.87 16.50 14.30
N MET A 265 11.00 15.65 15.34
CA MET A 265 9.95 15.44 16.33
C MET A 265 9.59 16.70 17.15
N THR A 266 10.50 17.68 17.23
CA THR A 266 10.22 18.97 17.88
C THR A 266 9.26 19.81 17.04
N ILE A 267 9.51 19.94 15.74
CA ILE A 267 8.59 20.63 14.81
C ILE A 267 7.24 19.94 14.83
N HIS A 268 7.23 18.60 14.75
CA HIS A 268 6.00 17.81 14.77
C HIS A 268 5.14 18.07 16.02
N ARG A 269 5.75 18.13 17.21
CA ARG A 269 5.04 18.41 18.47
C ARG A 269 4.41 19.80 18.51
N TRP A 270 5.11 20.82 18.00
CA TRP A 270 4.58 22.19 17.93
C TRP A 270 3.45 22.32 16.91
N LEU A 271 3.59 21.71 15.72
CA LEU A 271 2.50 21.64 14.74
C LEU A 271 1.24 21.00 15.34
N ARG A 272 1.38 19.94 16.14
CA ARG A 272 0.24 19.31 16.82
C ARG A 272 -0.40 20.24 17.86
N ARG A 273 0.38 21.08 18.55
CA ARG A 273 -0.16 22.08 19.48
C ARG A 273 -0.96 23.15 18.74
N PHE A 274 -0.46 23.66 17.62
CA PHE A 274 -1.22 24.60 16.78
C PHE A 274 -2.55 23.99 16.33
N MET A 275 -2.54 22.74 15.88
CA MET A 275 -3.76 22.02 15.49
C MET A 275 -4.80 21.96 16.61
N VAL A 276 -4.37 21.69 17.85
CA VAL A 276 -5.28 21.70 19.01
C VAL A 276 -5.80 23.11 19.29
N ILE A 277 -4.93 24.13 19.25
CA ILE A 277 -5.34 25.53 19.48
C ILE A 277 -6.39 25.94 18.44
N TYR A 278 -6.15 25.68 17.16
CA TYR A 278 -7.12 26.00 16.11
C TYR A 278 -8.39 25.14 16.18
N GLY A 279 -8.30 23.91 16.70
CA GLY A 279 -9.47 23.09 17.01
C GLY A 279 -10.36 23.76 18.07
N ILE A 280 -9.75 24.33 19.11
CA ILE A 280 -10.46 25.12 20.13
C ILE A 280 -11.06 26.38 19.51
N THR A 281 -10.28 27.13 18.72
CA THR A 281 -10.75 28.34 18.02
C THR A 281 -11.93 28.05 17.09
N PHE A 282 -11.90 26.93 16.36
CA PHE A 282 -13.01 26.48 15.53
C PHE A 282 -14.27 26.24 16.37
N VAL A 283 -14.17 25.52 17.49
CA VAL A 283 -15.31 25.29 18.38
C VAL A 283 -15.83 26.61 18.95
N LEU A 284 -14.94 27.52 19.37
CA LEU A 284 -15.34 28.85 19.86
C LEU A 284 -16.04 29.68 18.79
N SER A 285 -15.62 29.58 17.52
CA SER A 285 -16.23 30.31 16.40
C SER A 285 -17.70 29.96 16.15
N LEU A 286 -18.16 28.81 16.64
CA LEU A 286 -19.57 28.41 16.53
C LEU A 286 -20.48 29.15 17.53
N PHE A 287 -19.93 29.64 18.64
CA PHE A 287 -20.72 30.18 19.76
C PHE A 287 -20.40 31.65 20.08
N VAL A 288 -19.18 32.09 19.83
CA VAL A 288 -18.72 33.45 20.17
C VAL A 288 -18.93 34.38 18.96
N PRO A 289 -19.38 35.64 19.16
CA PRO A 289 -19.47 36.63 18.09
C PRO A 289 -18.14 36.82 17.36
N TYR A 290 -18.21 37.00 16.03
CA TYR A 290 -17.05 37.12 15.16
C TYR A 290 -16.12 38.28 15.57
N ALA A 291 -16.69 39.43 15.94
CA ALA A 291 -15.95 40.63 16.34
C ALA A 291 -15.01 40.41 17.52
N MET A 292 -15.39 39.56 18.48
CA MET A 292 -14.56 39.23 19.63
C MET A 292 -13.42 38.28 19.27
N LEU A 293 -13.63 37.39 18.30
CA LEU A 293 -12.66 36.36 17.93
C LEU A 293 -11.60 36.84 16.94
N ILE A 294 -11.97 37.67 15.97
CA ILE A 294 -11.09 37.98 14.84
C ILE A 294 -9.70 38.52 15.24
N PRO A 295 -9.53 39.42 16.23
CA PRO A 295 -8.19 39.91 16.58
C PRO A 295 -7.26 38.80 17.07
N PHE A 296 -7.79 37.87 17.87
CA PHE A 296 -7.04 36.72 18.37
C PHE A 296 -6.68 35.74 17.26
N VAL A 297 -7.63 35.47 16.35
CA VAL A 297 -7.41 34.58 15.21
C VAL A 297 -6.34 35.14 14.27
N LEU A 298 -6.36 36.45 14.01
CA LEU A 298 -5.36 37.11 13.16
C LEU A 298 -3.94 37.02 13.75
N ILE A 299 -3.78 37.31 15.05
CA ILE A 299 -2.47 37.17 15.72
C ILE A 299 -1.99 35.72 15.66
N LEU A 300 -2.87 34.75 15.96
CA LEU A 300 -2.53 33.34 15.91
C LEU A 300 -2.20 32.89 14.48
N ALA A 301 -2.87 33.44 13.46
CA ALA A 301 -2.63 33.15 12.04
C ALA A 301 -1.23 33.60 11.62
N VAL A 302 -0.80 34.80 12.02
CA VAL A 302 0.56 35.29 11.78
C VAL A 302 1.58 34.38 12.45
N VAL A 303 1.42 34.10 13.75
CA VAL A 303 2.35 33.25 14.51
C VAL A 303 2.47 31.85 13.90
N CYS A 304 1.34 31.23 13.57
CA CYS A 304 1.32 29.91 12.96
C CYS A 304 1.96 29.92 11.57
N SER A 305 1.61 30.88 10.72
CA SER A 305 2.15 30.97 9.35
C SER A 305 3.66 31.23 9.34
N SER A 306 4.16 32.09 10.24
CA SER A 306 5.60 32.29 10.45
C SER A 306 6.29 31.01 10.92
N PHE A 307 5.66 30.22 11.78
CA PHE A 307 6.18 28.93 12.21
C PHE A 307 6.20 27.90 11.07
N LEU A 308 5.14 27.83 10.28
CA LEU A 308 5.05 26.97 9.09
C LEU A 308 6.19 27.29 8.11
N LEU A 309 6.45 28.57 7.83
CA LEU A 309 7.55 28.99 6.97
C LEU A 309 8.92 28.64 7.56
N SER A 310 9.13 28.97 8.83
CA SER A 310 10.38 28.67 9.54
C SER A 310 10.69 27.17 9.56
N SER A 311 9.67 26.33 9.71
CA SER A 311 9.82 24.87 9.66
C SER A 311 10.32 24.39 8.30
N GLY A 312 9.82 24.97 7.22
CA GLY A 312 10.28 24.72 5.85
C GLY A 312 11.74 25.13 5.66
N ILE A 313 12.11 26.35 6.08
CA ILE A 313 13.49 26.88 5.98
C ILE A 313 14.48 25.99 6.75
N VAL A 314 14.14 25.61 7.99
CA VAL A 314 15.01 24.76 8.82
C VAL A 314 15.24 23.40 8.18
N LEU A 315 14.18 22.75 7.66
CA LEU A 315 14.32 21.44 7.03
C LEU A 315 14.98 21.52 5.64
N TRP A 316 14.81 22.63 4.92
CA TRP A 316 15.54 22.89 3.69
C TRP A 316 17.04 23.00 3.97
N ARG A 317 17.45 23.75 5.01
CA ARG A 317 18.87 23.84 5.42
C ARG A 317 19.47 22.50 5.85
N ARG A 318 18.63 21.52 6.22
CA ARG A 318 19.05 20.14 6.52
C ARG A 318 19.11 19.22 5.30
N GLY A 319 18.89 19.74 4.09
CA GLY A 319 19.00 19.00 2.84
C GLY A 319 17.71 18.36 2.34
N LEU A 320 16.56 18.58 2.98
CA LEU A 320 15.29 18.01 2.53
C LEU A 320 14.81 18.73 1.26
N ILE A 321 14.86 18.05 0.11
CA ILE A 321 14.55 18.66 -1.19
C ILE A 321 13.11 19.19 -1.27
N TYR A 322 12.14 18.47 -0.68
CA TYR A 322 10.72 18.88 -0.67
C TYR A 322 10.49 20.17 0.13
N ALA A 323 11.32 20.41 1.16
CA ALA A 323 11.22 21.60 1.98
C ALA A 323 11.53 22.88 1.20
N ARG A 324 12.37 22.82 0.15
CA ARG A 324 12.63 23.95 -0.73
C ARG A 324 11.38 24.37 -1.51
N ILE A 325 10.70 23.42 -2.14
CA ILE A 325 9.49 23.67 -2.94
C ILE A 325 8.38 24.20 -2.02
N TYR A 326 8.19 23.55 -0.87
CA TYR A 326 7.26 24.00 0.17
C TYR A 326 7.54 25.44 0.63
N THR A 327 8.80 25.77 0.93
CA THR A 327 9.19 27.11 1.42
C THR A 327 8.98 28.18 0.36
N LEU A 328 9.22 27.86 -0.92
CA LEU A 328 8.97 28.78 -2.03
C LEU A 328 7.46 29.07 -2.17
N ALA A 329 6.63 28.02 -2.11
CA ALA A 329 5.18 28.14 -2.17
C ALA A 329 4.64 29.05 -1.05
N LEU A 330 5.04 28.78 0.19
CA LEU A 330 4.54 29.51 1.36
C LEU A 330 5.09 30.95 1.44
N SER A 331 6.32 31.18 0.97
CA SER A 331 6.89 32.55 0.85
C SER A 331 6.08 33.41 -0.12
N ALA A 332 5.65 32.86 -1.25
CA ALA A 332 4.85 33.59 -2.23
C ALA A 332 3.48 34.02 -1.66
N LEU A 333 2.80 33.10 -0.94
CA LEU A 333 1.56 33.43 -0.25
C LEU A 333 1.77 34.50 0.82
N LEU A 334 2.77 34.34 1.69
CA LEU A 334 3.07 35.30 2.74
C LEU A 334 3.41 36.69 2.18
N ALA A 335 4.15 36.75 1.07
CA ALA A 335 4.42 38.01 0.39
C ALA A 335 3.13 38.70 -0.10
N ALA A 336 2.19 37.95 -0.69
CA ALA A 336 0.90 38.49 -1.10
C ALA A 336 0.05 38.97 0.09
N ILE A 337 0.07 38.25 1.22
CA ILE A 337 -0.59 38.68 2.46
C ILE A 337 0.04 39.98 2.98
N CYS A 338 1.38 40.09 2.97
CA CYS A 338 2.08 41.32 3.36
C CYS A 338 1.74 42.49 2.43
N VAL A 339 1.69 42.29 1.12
CA VAL A 339 1.27 43.32 0.15
C VAL A 339 -0.16 43.79 0.46
N ASN A 340 -1.07 42.87 0.74
CA ASN A 340 -2.44 43.20 1.13
C ASN A 340 -2.48 43.96 2.47
N ALA A 341 -1.69 43.53 3.47
CA ALA A 341 -1.55 44.19 4.77
C ALA A 341 -1.02 45.63 4.64
N LEU A 342 -0.03 45.88 3.78
CA LEU A 342 0.47 47.22 3.48
C LEU A 342 -0.59 48.08 2.79
N GLY A 343 -1.46 47.47 2.00
CA GLY A 343 -2.67 48.11 1.48
C GLY A 343 -3.63 48.62 2.57
N TYR A 344 -3.78 47.89 3.68
CA TYR A 344 -4.55 48.37 4.85
C TYR A 344 -3.91 49.58 5.54
N LEU A 345 -2.61 49.78 5.37
CA LEU A 345 -1.89 50.94 5.92
C LEU A 345 -1.89 52.15 4.97
N GLY A 346 -2.59 52.07 3.82
CA GLY A 346 -2.64 53.14 2.84
C GLY A 346 -1.37 53.27 1.97
N LEU A 347 -0.45 52.31 2.02
CA LEU A 347 0.83 52.39 1.28
C LEU A 347 0.72 51.99 -0.19
N PHE A 348 -0.39 51.36 -0.59
CA PHE A 348 -0.63 50.91 -1.97
C PHE A 348 -2.10 51.10 -2.36
N GLU A 349 -2.33 51.83 -3.43
CA GLU A 349 -3.67 52.29 -3.86
C GLU A 349 -4.42 51.28 -4.75
N SER A 350 -3.74 50.26 -5.29
CA SER A 350 -4.36 49.36 -6.26
C SER A 350 -5.21 48.28 -5.59
N VAL A 351 -6.53 48.52 -5.54
CA VAL A 351 -7.55 47.52 -5.18
C VAL A 351 -7.43 46.26 -6.06
N PHE A 352 -7.02 46.42 -7.31
CA PHE A 352 -6.73 45.33 -8.23
C PHE A 352 -5.58 44.44 -7.72
N VAL A 353 -4.42 45.04 -7.38
CA VAL A 353 -3.27 44.30 -6.86
C VAL A 353 -3.62 43.60 -5.55
N GLN A 354 -4.30 44.29 -4.63
CA GLN A 354 -4.72 43.72 -3.35
C GLN A 354 -5.64 42.49 -3.53
N ARG A 355 -6.64 42.59 -4.42
CA ARG A 355 -7.62 41.53 -4.68
C ARG A 355 -6.99 40.31 -5.35
N TYR A 356 -6.22 40.50 -6.43
CA TYR A 356 -5.71 39.39 -7.23
C TYR A 356 -4.38 38.81 -6.75
N ALA A 357 -3.60 39.53 -5.94
CA ALA A 357 -2.33 39.01 -5.41
C ALA A 357 -2.52 37.76 -4.57
N ILE A 358 -3.51 37.74 -3.67
CA ILE A 358 -3.79 36.58 -2.81
C ILE A 358 -4.32 35.40 -3.63
N MET A 359 -5.20 35.66 -4.60
CA MET A 359 -5.73 34.61 -5.51
C MET A 359 -4.60 33.99 -6.35
N GLY A 360 -3.74 34.81 -6.95
CA GLY A 360 -2.59 34.34 -7.73
C GLY A 360 -1.59 33.57 -6.88
N ALA A 361 -1.24 34.08 -5.69
CA ALA A 361 -0.28 33.43 -4.81
C ALA A 361 -0.80 32.12 -4.21
N SER A 362 -2.08 32.05 -3.83
CA SER A 362 -2.70 30.82 -3.35
C SER A 362 -2.85 29.78 -4.46
N ALA A 363 -3.21 30.19 -5.69
CA ALA A 363 -3.21 29.28 -6.84
C ALA A 363 -1.80 28.71 -7.09
N PHE A 364 -0.78 29.57 -7.09
CA PHE A 364 0.62 29.15 -7.24
C PHE A 364 1.07 28.20 -6.12
N GLU A 365 0.72 28.51 -4.88
CA GLU A 365 1.01 27.68 -3.70
C GLU A 365 0.38 26.30 -3.83
N VAL A 366 -0.90 26.23 -4.18
CA VAL A 366 -1.63 24.98 -4.42
C VAL A 366 -0.87 24.14 -5.47
N LEU A 367 -0.53 24.72 -6.62
CA LEU A 367 0.21 24.01 -7.65
C LEU A 367 1.56 23.44 -7.17
N LEU A 368 2.35 24.24 -6.46
CA LEU A 368 3.66 23.82 -5.97
C LEU A 368 3.58 22.77 -4.86
N LEU A 369 2.62 22.90 -3.95
CA LEU A 369 2.46 21.94 -2.85
C LEU A 369 1.94 20.59 -3.35
N SER A 370 1.01 20.58 -4.31
CA SER A 370 0.58 19.33 -4.96
C SER A 370 1.74 18.67 -5.72
N TRP A 371 2.61 19.47 -6.33
CA TRP A 371 3.84 18.96 -6.93
C TRP A 371 4.78 18.34 -5.91
N ALA A 372 5.10 19.07 -4.84
CA ALA A 372 5.98 18.60 -3.78
C ALA A 372 5.50 17.26 -3.19
N LEU A 373 4.18 17.13 -3.00
CA LEU A 373 3.56 15.93 -2.48
C LEU A 373 3.71 14.73 -3.43
N ALA A 374 3.54 14.95 -4.73
CA ALA A 374 3.68 13.92 -5.75
C ALA A 374 5.13 13.44 -5.91
N ILE A 375 6.12 14.33 -5.84
CA ILE A 375 7.54 13.91 -5.85
C ILE A 375 7.83 13.07 -4.61
N ARG A 376 7.46 13.57 -3.41
CA ARG A 376 7.65 12.85 -2.15
C ARG A 376 7.05 11.46 -2.18
N PHE A 377 5.82 11.32 -2.68
CA PHE A 377 5.16 10.02 -2.80
C PHE A 377 5.93 9.07 -3.74
N ASN A 378 6.37 9.57 -4.90
CA ASN A 378 7.11 8.76 -5.87
C ASN A 378 8.48 8.32 -5.33
N ASP A 379 9.18 9.18 -4.61
CA ASP A 379 10.48 8.84 -4.02
C ASP A 379 10.32 7.79 -2.92
N GLY A 380 9.33 7.94 -2.02
CA GLY A 380 9.02 6.92 -1.02
C GLY A 380 8.64 5.56 -1.63
N ARG A 381 7.93 5.57 -2.77
CA ARG A 381 7.61 4.34 -3.52
C ARG A 381 8.86 3.70 -4.15
N LYS A 382 9.80 4.48 -4.65
CA LYS A 382 11.07 3.96 -5.21
C LYS A 382 11.90 3.28 -4.13
N GLU A 383 12.00 3.87 -2.93
CA GLU A 383 12.71 3.26 -1.80
C GLU A 383 12.07 1.93 -1.39
N GLN A 384 10.73 1.87 -1.32
CA GLN A 384 10.03 0.62 -1.01
C GLN A 384 10.25 -0.47 -2.08
N LEU A 385 10.27 -0.09 -3.36
CA LEU A 385 10.55 -1.03 -4.45
C LEU A 385 11.98 -1.56 -4.38
N ALA A 386 12.96 -0.69 -4.17
CA ALA A 386 14.36 -1.08 -4.04
C ALA A 386 14.58 -2.03 -2.84
N LEU A 387 13.95 -1.75 -1.69
CA LEU A 387 13.99 -2.65 -0.53
C LEU A 387 13.34 -4.01 -0.83
N LYS A 388 12.23 -4.01 -1.58
CA LYS A 388 11.54 -5.25 -1.96
C LYS A 388 12.38 -6.08 -2.95
N GLU A 389 13.04 -5.44 -3.90
CA GLU A 389 13.98 -6.09 -4.83
C GLU A 389 15.17 -6.68 -4.07
N GLN A 390 15.76 -5.94 -3.13
CA GLN A 390 16.84 -6.45 -2.29
C GLN A 390 16.40 -7.65 -1.44
N MET A 391 15.21 -7.61 -0.85
CA MET A 391 14.65 -8.72 -0.08
C MET A 391 14.37 -9.95 -0.96
N ASN A 392 13.87 -9.73 -2.19
CA ASN A 392 13.63 -10.81 -3.14
C ASN A 392 14.94 -11.51 -3.54
N HIS A 393 16.00 -10.77 -3.86
CA HIS A 393 17.30 -11.36 -4.16
C HIS A 393 17.88 -12.14 -2.98
N GLN A 394 17.77 -11.63 -1.75
CA GLN A 394 18.17 -12.39 -0.56
C GLN A 394 17.37 -13.68 -0.38
N LEU A 395 16.07 -13.65 -0.70
CA LEU A 395 15.23 -14.84 -0.65
C LEU A 395 15.63 -15.86 -1.73
N GLU A 396 15.93 -15.41 -2.95
CA GLU A 396 16.42 -16.26 -4.04
C GLU A 396 17.72 -16.97 -3.67
N ASP A 397 18.70 -16.23 -3.12
CA ASP A 397 19.97 -16.79 -2.66
C ASP A 397 19.75 -17.84 -1.55
N MET A 398 18.89 -17.53 -0.57
CA MET A 398 18.56 -18.44 0.52
C MET A 398 17.84 -19.70 0.01
N VAL A 399 16.91 -19.56 -0.94
CA VAL A 399 16.23 -20.71 -1.56
C VAL A 399 17.22 -21.58 -2.32
N SER A 400 18.16 -20.98 -3.06
CA SER A 400 19.21 -21.72 -3.77
C SER A 400 20.09 -22.52 -2.80
N GLU A 401 20.60 -21.87 -1.74
CA GLU A 401 21.43 -22.53 -0.72
C GLU A 401 20.69 -23.69 -0.03
N ARG A 402 19.40 -23.48 0.31
CA ARG A 402 18.57 -24.53 0.90
C ARG A 402 18.31 -25.69 -0.06
N THR A 403 18.13 -25.39 -1.35
CA THR A 403 17.93 -26.42 -2.37
C THR A 403 19.19 -27.27 -2.52
N GLU A 404 20.37 -26.66 -2.60
CA GLU A 404 21.64 -27.39 -2.64
C GLU A 404 21.92 -28.22 -1.37
N GLN A 405 21.55 -27.70 -0.19
CA GLN A 405 21.66 -28.46 1.06
C GLN A 405 20.72 -29.68 1.04
N LEU A 406 19.48 -29.50 0.59
CA LEU A 406 18.50 -30.57 0.48
C LEU A 406 18.96 -31.65 -0.49
N GLU A 407 19.47 -31.28 -1.67
CA GLU A 407 20.02 -32.23 -2.64
C GLU A 407 21.20 -33.02 -2.05
N ARG A 408 22.13 -32.35 -1.37
CA ARG A 408 23.26 -33.02 -0.69
C ARG A 408 22.80 -33.99 0.38
N VAL A 409 21.79 -33.63 1.18
CA VAL A 409 21.23 -34.51 2.21
C VAL A 409 20.48 -35.68 1.57
N MET A 410 19.69 -35.46 0.52
CA MET A 410 18.99 -36.53 -0.20
C MET A 410 19.97 -37.56 -0.77
N VAL A 411 21.05 -37.12 -1.42
CA VAL A 411 22.06 -38.03 -1.97
C VAL A 411 22.71 -38.88 -0.86
N ARG A 412 23.06 -38.27 0.29
CA ARG A 412 23.61 -39.01 1.44
C ARG A 412 22.61 -40.01 2.02
N LEU A 413 21.35 -39.61 2.16
CA LEU A 413 20.29 -40.46 2.69
C LEU A 413 20.06 -41.67 1.77
N GLN A 414 20.02 -41.45 0.45
CA GLN A 414 19.86 -42.52 -0.53
C GLN A 414 21.03 -43.52 -0.46
N LYS A 415 22.27 -43.02 -0.39
CA LYS A 415 23.45 -43.89 -0.25
C LYS A 415 23.44 -44.70 1.05
N ALA A 416 23.13 -44.06 2.17
CA ALA A 416 23.01 -44.74 3.46
C ALA A 416 21.91 -45.81 3.45
N ASN A 417 20.77 -45.53 2.80
CA ASN A 417 19.69 -46.49 2.68
C ASN A 417 20.09 -47.70 1.81
N GLN A 418 20.81 -47.47 0.70
CA GLN A 418 21.34 -48.56 -0.14
C GLN A 418 22.34 -49.44 0.62
N GLU A 419 23.26 -48.85 1.39
CA GLU A 419 24.22 -49.60 2.21
C GLU A 419 23.52 -50.41 3.32
N LEU A 420 22.48 -49.84 3.94
CA LEU A 420 21.65 -50.55 4.92
C LEU A 420 20.86 -51.70 4.31
N GLU A 421 20.30 -51.52 3.11
CA GLU A 421 19.59 -52.58 2.38
C GLU A 421 20.52 -53.74 2.05
N GLN A 422 21.74 -53.46 1.56
CA GLN A 422 22.73 -54.51 1.28
C GLN A 422 23.09 -55.30 2.55
N ARG A 423 23.44 -54.61 3.64
CA ARG A 423 23.76 -55.27 4.92
C ARG A 423 22.58 -56.03 5.53
N SER A 424 21.36 -55.57 5.29
CA SER A 424 20.15 -56.26 5.78
C SER A 424 19.80 -57.51 4.98
N ASN A 425 20.32 -57.67 3.76
CA ASN A 425 19.96 -58.78 2.86
C ASN A 425 20.96 -59.95 2.94
N GLU A 426 22.14 -59.75 3.52
CA GLU A 426 23.18 -60.77 3.68
C GLU A 426 23.11 -61.45 5.05
N ASP A 427 23.63 -62.68 5.13
CA ASP A 427 23.88 -63.43 6.34
C ASP A 427 25.24 -63.05 6.92
N GLY A 428 25.27 -62.67 8.20
CA GLY A 428 26.46 -62.11 8.84
C GLY A 428 27.65 -63.06 9.00
N LEU A 429 27.45 -64.38 8.85
CA LEU A 429 28.52 -65.38 8.94
C LEU A 429 29.06 -65.77 7.56
N THR A 430 28.16 -66.13 6.63
CA THR A 430 28.56 -66.75 5.35
C THR A 430 28.67 -65.74 4.19
N GLY A 431 28.14 -64.52 4.35
CA GLY A 431 28.08 -63.52 3.26
C GLY A 431 27.17 -63.91 2.09
N LEU A 432 26.36 -64.97 2.25
CA LEU A 432 25.27 -65.32 1.35
C LEU A 432 24.05 -64.46 1.62
N TYR A 433 23.07 -64.46 0.73
CA TYR A 433 21.80 -63.83 1.04
C TYR A 433 21.07 -64.57 2.18
N ASN A 434 20.42 -63.82 3.05
CA ASN A 434 19.69 -64.40 4.18
C ASN A 434 18.26 -64.84 3.79
N ARG A 435 17.61 -65.60 4.68
CA ARG A 435 16.23 -66.06 4.53
C ARG A 435 15.22 -64.94 4.26
N ARG A 436 15.42 -63.75 4.82
CA ARG A 436 14.52 -62.61 4.59
C ARG A 436 14.58 -62.18 3.12
N PHE A 437 15.78 -62.10 2.53
CA PHE A 437 15.94 -61.78 1.12
C PHE A 437 15.38 -62.89 0.23
N LEU A 438 15.61 -64.17 0.55
CA LEU A 438 14.97 -65.30 -0.15
C LEU A 438 13.45 -65.14 -0.22
N ASN A 439 12.80 -64.87 0.92
CA ASN A 439 11.34 -64.74 0.97
C ASN A 439 10.79 -63.61 0.07
N GLN A 440 11.58 -62.57 -0.18
CA GLN A 440 11.23 -61.47 -1.07
C GLN A 440 11.42 -61.88 -2.54
N GLU A 441 12.60 -62.38 -2.87
CA GLU A 441 12.99 -62.82 -4.22
C GLU A 441 12.12 -63.97 -4.72
N PHE A 442 11.84 -64.95 -3.84
CA PHE A 442 11.14 -66.17 -4.18
C PHE A 442 9.73 -65.90 -4.72
N LYS A 443 8.99 -64.98 -4.08
CA LYS A 443 7.65 -64.58 -4.55
C LYS A 443 7.71 -63.91 -5.92
N ARG A 444 8.78 -63.17 -6.21
CA ARG A 444 8.97 -62.49 -7.49
C ARG A 444 9.30 -63.48 -8.60
N GLU A 445 10.30 -64.32 -8.41
CA GLU A 445 10.71 -65.31 -9.41
C GLU A 445 9.61 -66.36 -9.66
N PHE A 446 8.85 -66.76 -8.63
CA PHE A 446 7.70 -67.65 -8.80
C PHE A 446 6.64 -67.07 -9.74
N ARG A 447 6.25 -65.81 -9.53
CA ARG A 447 5.30 -65.12 -10.42
C ARG A 447 5.85 -64.94 -11.83
N ARG A 448 7.14 -64.63 -11.95
CA ARG A 448 7.81 -64.45 -13.24
C ARG A 448 7.83 -65.75 -14.04
N CYS A 449 8.26 -66.86 -13.43
CA CYS A 449 8.32 -68.16 -14.08
C CYS A 449 6.93 -68.65 -14.49
N ARG A 450 5.94 -68.52 -13.59
CA ARG A 450 4.54 -68.85 -13.89
C ARG A 450 3.99 -68.04 -15.07
N ARG A 451 4.27 -66.74 -15.15
CA ARG A 451 3.82 -65.88 -16.27
C ARG A 451 4.50 -66.24 -17.58
N ASN A 452 5.79 -66.59 -17.53
CA ASN A 452 6.58 -66.90 -18.72
C ASN A 452 6.43 -68.36 -19.18
N GLY A 453 5.76 -69.21 -18.39
CA GLY A 453 5.62 -70.64 -18.66
C GLY A 453 6.92 -71.43 -18.45
N THR A 454 7.89 -70.88 -17.71
CA THR A 454 9.19 -71.52 -17.42
C THR A 454 9.18 -72.20 -16.05
N SER A 455 10.04 -73.19 -15.85
CA SER A 455 10.16 -73.90 -14.57
C SER A 455 10.88 -73.05 -13.51
N LEU A 456 10.50 -73.19 -12.25
CA LEU A 456 11.25 -72.66 -11.11
C LEU A 456 11.63 -73.81 -10.17
N THR A 457 12.91 -73.99 -9.93
CA THR A 457 13.41 -75.02 -9.02
C THR A 457 13.85 -74.40 -7.70
N LEU A 458 13.52 -75.07 -6.61
CA LEU A 458 14.03 -74.80 -5.28
C LEU A 458 14.80 -76.03 -4.76
N ILE A 459 16.05 -75.81 -4.34
CA ILE A 459 16.87 -76.85 -3.70
C ILE A 459 17.08 -76.44 -2.24
N MET A 460 16.75 -77.32 -1.31
CA MET A 460 17.10 -77.18 0.11
C MET A 460 18.20 -78.18 0.45
N LEU A 461 19.24 -77.69 1.11
CA LEU A 461 20.43 -78.44 1.48
C LEU A 461 20.67 -78.29 2.98
N ASP A 462 21.00 -79.39 3.65
CA ASP A 462 21.32 -79.39 5.07
C ASP A 462 22.55 -80.26 5.33
N ILE A 463 23.44 -79.79 6.21
CA ILE A 463 24.67 -80.51 6.56
C ILE A 463 24.35 -81.66 7.49
N ASP A 464 24.68 -82.87 7.06
CA ASP A 464 24.42 -84.08 7.80
C ASP A 464 25.26 -84.11 9.10
N HIS A 465 24.61 -84.43 10.22
CA HIS A 465 25.23 -84.54 11.54
C HIS A 465 25.92 -83.25 12.05
N PHE A 466 25.55 -82.07 11.54
CA PHE A 466 26.19 -80.80 11.93
C PHE A 466 26.17 -80.51 13.43
N LYS A 467 25.06 -80.82 14.12
CA LYS A 467 25.00 -80.69 15.59
C LYS A 467 26.05 -81.56 16.29
N ALA A 468 26.23 -82.81 15.87
CA ALA A 468 27.23 -83.70 16.46
C ALA A 468 28.65 -83.22 16.18
N LEU A 469 28.87 -82.61 15.01
CA LEU A 469 30.13 -81.96 14.67
C LEU A 469 30.41 -80.77 15.62
N ASN A 470 29.42 -79.89 15.82
CA ASN A 470 29.54 -78.76 16.76
C ASN A 470 29.77 -79.22 18.20
N ASP A 471 29.04 -80.26 18.64
CA ASP A 471 29.16 -80.80 19.99
C ASP A 471 30.55 -81.44 20.22
N SER A 472 31.19 -81.95 19.16
CA SER A 472 32.50 -82.63 19.24
C SER A 472 33.69 -81.68 19.09
N TYR A 473 33.57 -80.64 18.25
CA TYR A 473 34.70 -79.79 17.86
C TYR A 473 34.50 -78.29 18.15
N GLY A 474 33.34 -77.92 18.71
CA GLY A 474 32.99 -76.55 19.05
C GLY A 474 32.40 -75.75 17.89
N HIS A 475 31.63 -74.72 18.24
CA HIS A 475 30.90 -73.88 17.28
C HIS A 475 31.80 -73.12 16.31
N LEU A 476 33.03 -72.74 16.71
CA LEU A 476 33.95 -72.02 15.83
C LEU A 476 34.35 -72.85 14.60
N LEU A 477 34.55 -74.16 14.79
CA LEU A 477 34.85 -75.07 13.71
C LEU A 477 33.63 -75.27 12.80
N GLY A 478 32.43 -75.38 13.38
CA GLY A 478 31.19 -75.41 12.60
C GLY A 478 30.99 -74.15 11.77
N ASP A 479 31.28 -72.98 12.32
CA ASP A 479 31.22 -71.69 11.63
C ASP A 479 32.19 -71.66 10.44
N GLN A 480 33.42 -72.15 10.61
CA GLN A 480 34.39 -72.28 9.52
C GLN A 480 33.87 -73.20 8.39
N ILE A 481 33.29 -74.35 8.75
CA ILE A 481 32.68 -75.26 7.78
C ILE A 481 31.53 -74.60 7.02
N LEU A 482 30.69 -73.82 7.70
CA LEU A 482 29.59 -73.09 7.06
C LEU A 482 30.10 -72.04 6.06
N ILE A 483 31.19 -71.34 6.39
CA ILE A 483 31.83 -70.36 5.50
C ILE A 483 32.43 -71.06 4.27
N ASP A 484 33.16 -72.15 4.48
CA ASP A 484 33.80 -72.89 3.39
C ASP A 484 32.78 -73.57 2.48
N LEU A 485 31.73 -74.14 3.07
CA LEU A 485 30.61 -74.71 2.31
C LEU A 485 29.90 -73.64 1.49
N ALA A 486 29.62 -72.48 2.07
CA ALA A 486 29.01 -71.36 1.35
C ALA A 486 29.85 -70.95 0.13
N ASN A 487 31.17 -70.84 0.29
CA ASN A 487 32.10 -70.53 -0.79
C ASN A 487 32.15 -71.63 -1.86
N LEU A 488 32.17 -72.89 -1.44
CA LEU A 488 32.19 -74.07 -2.31
C LEU A 488 30.92 -74.14 -3.17
N LEU A 489 29.75 -73.98 -2.55
CA LEU A 489 28.46 -73.96 -3.23
C LEU A 489 28.39 -72.77 -4.19
N LYS A 490 28.78 -71.57 -3.76
CA LYS A 490 28.78 -70.36 -4.60
C LYS A 490 29.66 -70.50 -5.84
N ARG A 491 30.85 -71.10 -5.73
CA ARG A 491 31.75 -71.40 -6.87
C ARG A 491 31.20 -72.49 -7.80
N SER A 492 30.32 -73.34 -7.30
CA SER A 492 29.72 -74.44 -8.07
C SER A 492 28.58 -73.98 -9.00
N LEU A 493 28.01 -72.79 -8.74
CA LEU A 493 26.98 -72.14 -9.54
C LEU A 493 27.59 -71.34 -10.69
N ARG A 494 26.99 -71.47 -11.88
CA ARG A 494 27.54 -70.89 -13.13
C ARG A 494 26.65 -69.80 -13.73
N ARG A 495 25.34 -69.83 -13.48
CA ARG A 495 24.41 -68.84 -14.04
C ARG A 495 24.21 -67.70 -13.05
N ALA A 496 24.19 -66.47 -13.55
CA ALA A 496 23.93 -65.28 -12.73
C ALA A 496 22.51 -65.26 -12.11
N SER A 497 21.59 -66.07 -12.65
CA SER A 497 20.23 -66.27 -12.13
C SER A 497 20.15 -67.22 -10.95
N ASP A 498 21.16 -68.07 -10.76
CA ASP A 498 21.17 -69.08 -9.69
C ASP A 498 21.58 -68.39 -8.41
N THR A 499 20.63 -68.28 -7.47
CA THR A 499 20.86 -67.53 -6.23
C THR A 499 20.93 -68.46 -5.04
N LEU A 500 22.01 -68.36 -4.27
CA LEU A 500 22.27 -69.14 -3.07
C LEU A 500 21.98 -68.31 -1.82
N TYR A 501 21.27 -68.92 -0.88
CA TYR A 501 20.85 -68.31 0.37
C TYR A 501 21.22 -69.21 1.55
N ARG A 502 21.53 -68.60 2.70
CA ARG A 502 21.52 -69.32 3.98
C ARG A 502 20.11 -69.22 4.56
N TYR A 503 19.44 -70.37 4.67
CA TYR A 503 18.06 -70.44 5.16
C TYR A 503 18.00 -70.33 6.68
N GLY A 504 18.94 -70.96 7.39
CA GLY A 504 19.09 -70.83 8.84
C GLY A 504 20.00 -71.92 9.40
N GLY A 505 20.82 -71.59 10.41
CA GLY A 505 21.75 -72.58 11.00
C GLY A 505 22.67 -73.21 9.95
N GLU A 506 22.49 -74.50 9.72
CA GLU A 506 23.17 -75.37 8.76
C GLU A 506 22.44 -75.55 7.41
N GLU A 507 21.31 -74.89 7.22
CA GLU A 507 20.46 -75.02 6.04
C GLU A 507 20.78 -73.96 4.98
N PHE A 508 20.95 -74.42 3.75
CA PHE A 508 21.15 -73.60 2.56
C PHE A 508 20.01 -73.81 1.58
N THR A 509 19.69 -72.79 0.80
CA THR A 509 18.66 -72.86 -0.23
C THR A 509 19.16 -72.26 -1.52
N LEU A 510 18.89 -72.94 -2.64
CA LEU A 510 19.13 -72.41 -3.98
C LEU A 510 17.81 -72.15 -4.67
N LEU A 511 17.67 -70.96 -5.23
CA LEU A 511 16.56 -70.60 -6.10
C LEU A 511 17.07 -70.55 -7.54
N LEU A 512 16.49 -71.40 -8.40
CA LEU A 512 16.97 -71.66 -9.75
C LEU A 512 15.85 -71.39 -10.78
N PRO A 513 15.75 -70.15 -11.30
CA PRO A 513 14.84 -69.84 -12.39
C PRO A 513 15.20 -70.61 -13.67
N ASP A 514 14.20 -70.97 -14.46
CA ASP A 514 14.36 -71.64 -15.76
C ASP A 514 15.21 -72.92 -15.69
N THR A 515 14.97 -73.70 -14.64
CA THR A 515 15.64 -74.98 -14.38
C THR A 515 14.56 -76.04 -14.19
N ASP A 516 14.55 -77.01 -15.10
CA ASP A 516 13.66 -78.15 -15.09
C ASP A 516 14.18 -79.26 -14.17
N GLU A 517 13.45 -80.37 -14.07
CA GLU A 517 13.82 -81.50 -13.21
C GLU A 517 15.20 -82.08 -13.53
N VAL A 518 15.53 -82.24 -14.81
CA VAL A 518 16.79 -82.83 -15.23
C VAL A 518 17.95 -81.94 -14.79
N GLY A 519 17.88 -80.64 -15.10
CA GLY A 519 18.90 -79.68 -14.68
C GLY A 519 19.00 -79.53 -13.16
N ALA A 520 17.86 -79.58 -12.46
CA ALA A 520 17.81 -79.52 -11.00
C ALA A 520 18.49 -80.73 -10.35
N ARG A 521 18.20 -81.92 -10.86
CA ARG A 521 18.78 -83.18 -10.38
C ARG A 521 20.28 -83.24 -10.66
N ASP A 522 20.70 -82.89 -11.87
CA ASP A 522 22.12 -82.87 -12.24
C ASP A 522 22.91 -81.89 -11.36
N LEU A 523 22.35 -80.71 -11.08
CA LEU A 523 22.96 -79.77 -10.16
C LEU A 523 23.00 -80.30 -8.73
N ALA A 524 21.91 -80.88 -8.22
CA ALA A 524 21.89 -81.47 -6.87
C ALA A 524 22.93 -82.59 -6.72
N VAL A 525 23.05 -83.48 -7.72
CA VAL A 525 24.07 -84.55 -7.76
C VAL A 525 25.46 -83.96 -7.75
N LYS A 526 25.71 -82.96 -8.59
CA LYS A 526 26.99 -82.26 -8.63
C LYS A 526 27.32 -81.61 -7.28
N LEU A 527 26.37 -80.92 -6.65
CA LEU A 527 26.58 -80.26 -5.35
C LEU A 527 26.89 -81.30 -4.26
N ALA A 528 26.11 -82.38 -4.17
CA ALA A 528 26.38 -83.46 -3.21
C ALA A 528 27.76 -84.08 -3.42
N GLN A 529 28.14 -84.36 -4.67
CA GLN A 529 29.44 -84.92 -5.01
C GLN A 529 30.58 -83.96 -4.64
N VAL A 530 30.47 -82.69 -5.03
CA VAL A 530 31.49 -81.67 -4.74
C VAL A 530 31.67 -81.50 -3.24
N VAL A 531 30.59 -81.50 -2.46
CA VAL A 531 30.68 -81.42 -0.99
C VAL A 531 31.34 -82.67 -0.41
N ARG A 532 30.94 -83.87 -0.85
CA ARG A 532 31.47 -85.15 -0.36
C ARG A 532 32.97 -85.29 -0.63
N GLU A 533 33.42 -84.88 -1.81
CA GLU A 533 34.82 -84.99 -2.24
C GLU A 533 35.72 -83.86 -1.71
N HIS A 534 35.15 -82.73 -1.27
CA HIS A 534 35.93 -81.60 -0.79
C HIS A 534 36.48 -81.86 0.62
N PRO A 535 37.82 -81.82 0.82
CA PRO A 535 38.39 -81.81 2.16
C PRO A 535 38.19 -80.42 2.76
N PHE A 536 37.45 -80.34 3.86
CA PHE A 536 37.32 -79.13 4.65
C PHE A 536 38.52 -79.04 5.58
N ASP A 537 39.44 -78.12 5.27
CA ASP A 537 40.66 -77.92 6.04
C ASP A 537 40.33 -77.33 7.40
N THR A 538 40.71 -78.03 8.47
CA THR A 538 40.50 -77.57 9.84
C THR A 538 41.75 -77.76 10.70
N ASP A 539 41.77 -77.11 11.86
CA ASP A 539 42.85 -77.25 12.86
C ASP A 539 43.04 -78.70 13.35
N HIS A 540 42.06 -79.58 13.11
CA HIS A 540 42.11 -81.01 13.45
C HIS A 540 42.46 -81.92 12.25
N GLY A 541 42.83 -81.33 11.10
CA GLY A 541 43.08 -82.03 9.84
C GLY A 541 41.89 -81.94 8.86
N PRO A 542 42.04 -82.48 7.64
CA PRO A 542 40.98 -82.44 6.63
C PRO A 542 39.78 -83.29 7.07
N MET A 543 38.59 -82.69 7.08
CA MET A 543 37.34 -83.38 7.38
C MET A 543 36.45 -83.46 6.14
N HIS A 544 35.66 -84.53 6.06
CA HIS A 544 34.64 -84.71 5.04
C HIS A 544 33.26 -84.60 5.69
N ILE A 545 32.42 -83.73 5.15
CA ILE A 545 31.01 -83.65 5.50
C ILE A 545 30.16 -84.18 4.35
N THR A 546 28.94 -84.59 4.67
CA THR A 546 27.92 -84.96 3.69
C THR A 546 26.73 -84.03 3.85
N VAL A 547 25.90 -83.96 2.81
CA VAL A 547 24.72 -83.10 2.79
C VAL A 547 23.53 -83.91 2.29
N SER A 548 22.39 -83.71 2.94
CA SER A 548 21.10 -84.17 2.43
C SER A 548 20.49 -83.05 1.58
N ILE A 549 19.95 -83.41 0.41
CA ILE A 549 19.41 -82.44 -0.54
C ILE A 549 17.96 -82.79 -0.92
N GLY A 550 17.06 -81.85 -0.67
CA GLY A 550 15.68 -81.85 -1.16
C GLY A 550 15.52 -80.95 -2.37
N VAL A 551 14.95 -81.46 -3.46
CA VAL A 551 14.73 -80.73 -4.70
C VAL A 551 13.23 -80.72 -4.98
N ALA A 552 12.67 -79.54 -5.26
CA ALA A 552 11.32 -79.41 -5.79
C ALA A 552 11.30 -78.50 -7.02
N VAL A 553 10.53 -78.91 -8.02
CA VAL A 553 10.43 -78.24 -9.31
C VAL A 553 8.99 -77.79 -9.52
N ALA A 554 8.80 -76.49 -9.70
CA ALA A 554 7.52 -75.93 -10.13
C ALA A 554 7.51 -75.78 -11.65
N ALA A 555 6.93 -76.75 -12.35
CA ALA A 555 6.53 -76.56 -13.74
C ALA A 555 5.32 -75.58 -13.80
N ALA A 556 5.09 -74.98 -14.97
CA ALA A 556 4.05 -73.98 -15.13
C ALA A 556 2.66 -74.51 -14.72
N GLY A 557 2.04 -73.87 -13.72
CA GLY A 557 0.68 -74.20 -13.25
C GLY A 557 0.58 -75.28 -12.16
N VAL A 558 1.69 -75.90 -11.75
CA VAL A 558 1.69 -77.01 -10.77
C VAL A 558 1.46 -76.57 -9.34
N TYR A 559 2.01 -75.42 -8.97
CA TYR A 559 1.81 -74.82 -7.66
C TYR A 559 1.07 -73.48 -7.80
N ASP A 560 0.08 -73.27 -6.94
CA ASP A 560 -0.66 -72.01 -6.88
C ASP A 560 0.08 -70.96 -6.06
N GLN A 561 0.81 -71.40 -5.05
CA GLN A 561 1.53 -70.53 -4.11
C GLN A 561 3.00 -70.95 -3.93
N PRO A 562 3.93 -69.99 -3.78
CA PRO A 562 5.34 -70.28 -3.52
C PRO A 562 5.57 -71.15 -2.27
N THR A 563 4.73 -71.02 -1.26
CA THR A 563 4.77 -71.79 -0.01
C THR A 563 4.64 -73.30 -0.26
N GLN A 564 3.90 -73.71 -1.29
CA GLN A 564 3.73 -75.12 -1.62
C GLN A 564 5.01 -75.71 -2.23
N LEU A 565 5.73 -74.94 -3.05
CA LEU A 565 7.02 -75.36 -3.61
C LEU A 565 8.11 -75.45 -2.52
N LEU A 566 8.12 -74.50 -1.58
CA LEU A 566 9.00 -74.56 -0.41
C LEU A 566 8.71 -75.79 0.45
N ALA A 567 7.43 -76.05 0.76
CA ALA A 567 7.02 -77.22 1.53
C ALA A 567 7.39 -78.53 0.82
N ALA A 568 7.32 -78.57 -0.52
CA ALA A 568 7.77 -79.72 -1.29
C ALA A 568 9.30 -79.92 -1.22
N ALA A 569 10.09 -78.86 -1.28
CA ALA A 569 11.56 -78.99 -1.14
C ALA A 569 11.95 -79.45 0.28
N ASP A 570 11.23 -78.95 1.30
CA ASP A 570 11.43 -79.34 2.70
C ASP A 570 11.04 -80.81 2.96
N ASP A 571 9.89 -81.25 2.44
CA ASP A 571 9.49 -82.67 2.51
C ASP A 571 10.49 -83.59 1.79
N ALA A 572 11.01 -83.15 0.64
CA ALA A 572 12.06 -83.88 -0.07
C ALA A 572 13.33 -84.00 0.79
N LEU A 573 13.76 -82.91 1.43
CA LEU A 573 14.92 -82.89 2.31
C LEU A 573 14.72 -83.78 3.54
N TYR A 574 13.52 -83.74 4.15
CA TYR A 574 13.15 -84.60 5.25
C TYR A 574 13.24 -86.09 4.87
N ARG A 575 12.71 -86.47 3.70
CA ARG A 575 12.80 -87.85 3.16
C ARG A 575 14.25 -88.25 2.86
N ALA A 576 15.10 -87.32 2.43
CA ALA A 576 16.53 -87.59 2.23
C ALA A 576 17.21 -87.93 3.56
N LYS A 577 16.96 -87.14 4.61
CA LYS A 577 17.48 -87.38 5.96
C LYS A 577 16.95 -88.69 6.56
N ALA A 578 15.67 -88.98 6.41
CA ALA A 578 15.03 -90.20 6.91
C ALA A 578 15.53 -91.48 6.21
N ALA A 579 15.92 -91.37 4.94
CA ALA A 579 16.46 -92.48 4.15
C ALA A 579 17.95 -92.80 4.43
N GLY A 580 18.53 -92.22 5.49
CA GLY A 580 19.90 -92.51 5.91
C GLY A 580 20.92 -91.40 5.64
N ARG A 581 20.50 -90.20 5.24
CA ARG A 581 21.36 -89.04 4.94
C ARG A 581 22.31 -89.26 3.75
N ASP A 582 23.03 -88.21 3.34
CA ASP A 582 23.85 -88.20 2.13
C ASP A 582 23.06 -88.61 0.87
N GLN A 583 21.77 -88.26 0.85
CA GLN A 583 20.82 -88.60 -0.21
C GLN A 583 20.28 -87.35 -0.89
N ILE A 584 19.86 -87.54 -2.15
CA ILE A 584 19.12 -86.54 -2.90
C ILE A 584 17.72 -87.09 -3.11
N ARG A 585 16.70 -86.30 -2.74
CA ARG A 585 15.31 -86.59 -3.07
C ARG A 585 14.76 -85.47 -3.93
N VAL A 586 14.11 -85.86 -5.02
CA VAL A 586 13.46 -84.94 -5.94
C VAL A 586 11.98 -85.22 -5.86
N ILE A 587 11.18 -84.20 -5.53
CA ILE A 587 9.72 -84.27 -5.61
C ILE A 587 9.30 -83.65 -6.94
N VAL A 588 8.92 -84.54 -7.86
CA VAL A 588 8.22 -84.21 -9.09
C VAL A 588 6.82 -84.83 -9.00
N GLU A 589 5.84 -84.11 -9.52
CA GLU A 589 4.38 -84.21 -9.33
C GLU A 589 3.70 -85.60 -9.24
N GLN A 590 4.34 -86.73 -9.55
CA GLN A 590 3.68 -88.04 -9.53
C GLN A 590 3.43 -88.67 -8.13
N GLU A 591 4.00 -88.16 -7.04
CA GLU A 591 3.81 -88.77 -5.70
C GLU A 591 2.68 -88.16 -4.83
N ARG A 592 2.09 -87.02 -5.21
CA ARG A 592 0.97 -86.41 -4.44
C ARG A 592 -0.39 -87.04 -4.71
N SER A 593 -0.56 -87.72 -5.85
CA SER A 593 -1.79 -88.48 -6.15
C SER A 593 -1.87 -89.80 -5.38
N ALA A 594 -0.76 -90.33 -4.85
CA ALA A 594 -0.73 -91.60 -4.12
C ALA A 594 -0.93 -91.47 -2.60
N SER A 595 -0.76 -90.28 -2.00
CA SER A 595 -0.88 -90.07 -0.55
C SER A 595 -2.21 -89.44 -0.10
N SER A 596 -3.13 -89.13 -1.03
CA SER A 596 -4.48 -88.61 -0.73
C SER A 596 -5.60 -89.65 -0.81
N SER A 597 -5.27 -90.94 -0.83
CA SER A 597 -6.25 -92.06 -0.87
C SER A 597 -6.24 -92.97 0.37
N THR A 598 -5.66 -92.50 1.48
CA THR A 598 -5.87 -93.07 2.82
C THR A 598 -6.00 -91.96 3.85
N GLU A 599 -7.19 -91.38 3.94
CA GLU A 599 -7.89 -90.99 5.18
C GLU A 599 -9.40 -90.98 4.91
#